data_AF-A0A7J7BWR8-F1
#
_entry.id   AF-A0A7J7BWR8-F1
#
_cell.length_a   1.000
_cell.length_b   1.000
_cell.length_c   1.000
_cell.angle_alpha   90.00
_cell.angle_beta   90.00
_cell.angle_gamma   90.00
#
_symmetry.space_group_name_H-M   'P 1'
#
loop_
_entity.id
_entity.type
_entity.pdbx_description
1 polymer ?
#
loop_
_entity_poly.entity_id
_entity_poly.type
_entity_poly.pdbx_seq_one_letter_code
_entity_poly.pdbx_strand_id
1 'polypeptide(L)'
;MESGANNSSRHAVLKDSSWFSQFRNGCNPWMARYAYGLMFLASYMIAWAVRDYGRGASKQIEKLKGCASGDCWGADGTLRVSMGCFAFYIVMFLSTIGTKKLNKCQDSWHSGWWSVKIALFIVLMIITFLVPSAFVKIYGEVAHFGAGEPGGQSCNKKAEASSKTDWLTIISFVVAVLAMVIATFSTGIDSQCFQFRKENTQAEDDIPYGYGFFHFVFATGAMYFSMLLIGWNTHHTIKRWTIDVGWTSVWVRIVNEWLAVCVYNGSNVRLRRHRKIHKTGEEIDDF
;
A
#
# COMPACT_ATOMS: atom_id res chain seq x y z
N MET A 1 -21.98 4.27 53.29
CA MET A 1 -22.32 3.32 52.22
C MET A 1 -21.91 3.96 50.90
N GLU A 2 -21.10 3.21 50.13
CA GLU A 2 -20.72 3.39 48.72
C GLU A 2 -20.01 4.71 48.33
N SER A 3 -18.97 4.73 47.50
CA SER A 3 -18.50 3.71 46.57
C SER A 3 -16.97 3.74 46.49
N GLY A 4 -16.36 2.56 46.66
CA GLY A 4 -15.01 2.30 46.18
C GLY A 4 -14.98 2.33 44.66
N ALA A 5 -14.96 3.52 44.07
CA ALA A 5 -14.70 3.73 42.65
C ALA A 5 -13.18 3.58 42.40
N ASN A 6 -12.74 2.33 42.52
CA ASN A 6 -11.82 1.66 41.62
C ASN A 6 -10.53 2.43 41.26
N ASN A 7 -9.49 2.26 42.08
CA ASN A 7 -8.11 2.66 41.74
C ASN A 7 -7.67 2.13 40.36
N SER A 8 -8.24 1.01 39.92
CA SER A 8 -8.05 0.46 38.56
C SER A 8 -8.47 1.44 37.45
N SER A 9 -9.59 2.16 37.64
CA SER A 9 -10.12 3.12 36.66
C SER A 9 -9.28 4.40 36.58
N ARG A 10 -8.77 4.90 37.71
CA ARG A 10 -7.86 6.05 37.73
C ARG A 10 -6.49 5.72 37.15
N HIS A 11 -5.97 4.52 37.39
CA HIS A 11 -4.72 4.05 36.80
C HIS A 11 -4.86 3.82 35.29
N ALA A 12 -6.02 3.37 34.81
CA ALA A 12 -6.32 3.25 33.38
C ALA A 12 -6.38 4.62 32.68
N VAL A 13 -7.10 5.59 33.26
CA VAL A 13 -7.23 6.95 32.69
C VAL A 13 -5.90 7.73 32.69
N LEU A 14 -5.07 7.57 33.72
CA LEU A 14 -3.72 8.17 33.76
C LEU A 14 -2.74 7.48 32.79
N LYS A 15 -2.85 6.16 32.62
CA LYS A 15 -2.05 5.42 31.64
C LYS A 15 -2.44 5.77 30.20
N ASP A 16 -3.73 5.94 29.92
CA ASP A 16 -4.24 6.34 28.60
C ASP A 16 -3.81 7.77 28.23
N SER A 17 -3.84 8.72 29.18
CA SER A 17 -3.36 10.09 28.93
C SER A 17 -1.84 10.18 28.75
N SER A 18 -1.05 9.35 29.45
CA SER A 18 0.40 9.26 29.29
C SER A 18 0.81 8.57 27.98
N TRP A 19 0.15 7.46 27.63
CA TRP A 19 0.44 6.74 26.38
C TRP A 19 -0.03 7.52 25.16
N PHE A 20 -1.22 8.14 25.21
CA PHE A 20 -1.75 8.94 24.10
C PHE A 20 -0.90 10.21 23.86
N SER A 21 -0.40 10.86 24.91
CA SER A 21 0.51 12.01 24.77
C SER A 21 1.90 11.61 24.28
N GLN A 22 2.43 10.46 24.73
CA GLN A 22 3.65 9.86 24.19
C GLN A 22 3.50 9.45 22.72
N PHE A 23 2.34 8.93 22.30
CA PHE A 23 2.07 8.66 20.89
C PHE A 23 1.96 9.95 20.08
N ARG A 24 1.32 10.99 20.63
CA ARG A 24 1.14 12.28 19.94
C ARG A 24 2.44 13.02 19.65
N ASN A 25 3.36 13.01 20.62
CA ASN A 25 4.54 13.87 20.64
C ASN A 25 5.88 13.11 20.70
N GLY A 26 5.87 11.81 21.00
CA GLY A 26 7.08 10.98 21.11
C GLY A 26 7.59 10.52 19.75
N CYS A 27 8.90 10.54 19.57
CA CYS A 27 9.56 10.01 18.37
C CYS A 27 9.95 8.55 18.65
N ASN A 28 9.19 7.60 18.11
CA ASN A 28 9.55 6.18 18.18
C ASN A 28 9.48 5.54 16.78
N PRO A 29 10.63 5.27 16.13
CA PRO A 29 10.68 4.78 14.76
C PRO A 29 10.17 3.33 14.62
N TRP A 30 10.14 2.55 15.70
CA TRP A 30 9.52 1.22 15.70
C TRP A 30 7.99 1.32 15.72
N MET A 31 7.45 2.17 16.59
CA MET A 31 6.02 2.46 16.65
C MET A 31 5.50 3.03 15.33
N ALA A 32 6.29 3.92 14.70
CA ALA A 32 5.89 4.60 13.48
C ALA A 32 5.55 3.64 12.34
N ARG A 33 6.34 2.57 12.17
CA ARG A 33 6.08 1.53 11.16
C ARG A 33 4.70 0.93 11.34
N TYR A 34 4.40 0.44 12.54
CA TYR A 34 3.14 -0.21 12.86
C TYR A 34 1.96 0.76 12.76
N ALA A 35 2.15 2.03 13.16
CA ALA A 35 1.13 3.05 13.03
C ALA A 35 0.76 3.32 11.56
N TYR A 36 1.74 3.48 10.67
CA TYR A 36 1.47 3.61 9.22
C TYR A 36 0.83 2.34 8.64
N GLY A 37 1.29 1.14 9.05
CA GLY A 37 0.67 -0.13 8.64
C GLY A 37 -0.79 -0.24 9.08
N LEU A 38 -1.10 0.21 10.29
CA LEU A 38 -2.46 0.21 10.83
C LEU A 38 -3.36 1.25 10.14
N MET A 39 -2.83 2.44 9.85
CA MET A 39 -3.55 3.47 9.08
C MET A 39 -3.93 2.94 7.68
N PHE A 40 -3.00 2.23 7.04
CA PHE A 40 -3.23 1.59 5.75
C PHE A 40 -4.31 0.50 5.82
N LEU A 41 -4.20 -0.41 6.80
CA LEU A 41 -5.20 -1.44 7.05
C LEU A 41 -6.60 -0.83 7.32
N ALA A 42 -6.67 0.23 8.14
CA ALA A 42 -7.91 0.93 8.42
C ALA A 42 -8.50 1.55 7.16
N SER A 43 -7.67 2.18 6.33
CA SER A 43 -8.06 2.72 5.02
C SER A 43 -8.66 1.63 4.12
N TYR A 44 -8.11 0.41 4.18
CA TYR A 44 -8.57 -0.72 3.38
C TYR A 44 -9.89 -1.28 3.87
N MET A 45 -10.09 -1.34 5.19
CA MET A 45 -11.39 -1.68 5.78
C MET A 45 -12.44 -0.63 5.40
N ILE A 46 -12.09 0.65 5.40
CA ILE A 46 -12.99 1.74 4.97
C ILE A 46 -13.30 1.60 3.47
N ALA A 47 -12.29 1.39 2.63
CA ALA A 47 -12.45 1.24 1.19
C ALA A 47 -13.35 0.06 0.83
N TRP A 48 -13.18 -1.07 1.52
CA TRP A 48 -14.03 -2.24 1.42
C TRP A 48 -15.46 -1.95 1.94
N ALA A 49 -15.59 -1.30 3.08
CA ALA A 49 -16.90 -0.99 3.66
C ALA A 49 -17.70 -0.05 2.75
N VAL A 50 -17.04 0.96 2.16
CA VAL A 50 -17.62 1.87 1.17
C VAL A 50 -18.07 1.10 -0.07
N ARG A 51 -17.28 0.13 -0.54
CA ARG A 51 -17.63 -0.72 -1.68
C ARG A 51 -18.88 -1.58 -1.43
N ASP A 52 -18.90 -2.31 -0.32
CA ASP A 52 -19.91 -3.36 -0.07
C ASP A 52 -21.19 -2.81 0.59
N TYR A 53 -21.08 -1.74 1.40
CA TYR A 53 -22.17 -1.17 2.20
C TYR A 53 -22.54 0.28 1.82
N GLY A 54 -21.78 0.95 0.95
CA GLY A 54 -22.01 2.35 0.57
C GLY A 54 -23.39 2.65 -0.07
N ARG A 55 -24.11 1.63 -0.54
CA ARG A 55 -25.47 1.77 -1.11
C ARG A 55 -26.52 2.31 -0.14
N GLY A 56 -26.34 2.13 1.17
CA GLY A 56 -27.33 2.53 2.18
C GLY A 56 -27.42 4.04 2.43
N ALA A 57 -26.35 4.80 2.17
CA ALA A 57 -26.21 6.19 2.58
C ALA A 57 -26.59 7.23 1.50
N SER A 58 -26.78 6.82 0.24
CA SER A 58 -26.73 7.73 -0.92
C SER A 58 -27.94 7.67 -1.86
N LYS A 59 -29.10 7.16 -1.39
CA LYS A 59 -30.40 7.23 -2.13
C LYS A 59 -30.81 8.65 -2.56
N GLN A 60 -30.23 9.71 -1.97
CA GLN A 60 -30.54 11.11 -2.31
C GLN A 60 -29.69 11.71 -3.46
N ILE A 61 -28.48 11.20 -3.72
CA ILE A 61 -27.55 11.78 -4.72
C ILE A 61 -27.70 11.10 -6.10
N GLU A 62 -28.39 9.96 -6.14
CA GLU A 62 -28.63 9.13 -7.33
C GLU A 62 -29.45 9.83 -8.44
N LYS A 63 -30.10 10.95 -8.13
CA LYS A 63 -30.98 11.67 -9.09
C LYS A 63 -30.25 12.53 -10.14
N LEU A 64 -28.92 12.64 -10.12
CA LEU A 64 -28.23 13.70 -10.89
C LEU A 64 -27.21 13.29 -11.96
N LYS A 65 -26.84 12.01 -12.13
CA LYS A 65 -25.97 11.59 -13.25
C LYS A 65 -26.31 10.19 -13.74
N GLY A 66 -26.59 10.07 -15.04
CA GLY A 66 -27.03 8.83 -15.70
C GLY A 66 -26.04 7.66 -15.57
N CYS A 67 -26.15 6.92 -14.47
CA CYS A 67 -25.60 5.59 -14.32
C CYS A 67 -26.77 4.61 -14.41
N ALA A 68 -26.78 3.78 -15.46
CA ALA A 68 -27.69 2.64 -15.52
C ALA A 68 -27.24 1.61 -14.47
N SER A 69 -28.14 1.23 -13.57
CA SER A 69 -27.97 0.36 -12.39
C SER A 69 -27.14 0.97 -11.23
N GLY A 70 -27.72 0.95 -10.03
CA GLY A 70 -27.24 1.62 -8.80
C GLY A 70 -25.97 1.02 -8.17
N ASP A 71 -24.98 0.67 -8.99
CA ASP A 71 -23.75 -0.05 -8.63
C ASP A 71 -22.49 0.86 -8.68
N CYS A 72 -22.56 2.04 -9.32
CA CYS A 72 -21.39 2.88 -9.60
C CYS A 72 -20.78 3.59 -8.37
N TRP A 73 -21.50 3.69 -7.25
CA TRP A 73 -21.00 4.34 -6.02
C TRP A 73 -19.92 3.53 -5.30
N GLY A 74 -19.95 2.19 -5.41
CA GLY A 74 -18.98 1.35 -4.71
C GLY A 74 -17.56 1.57 -5.25
N ALA A 75 -17.39 1.53 -6.57
CA ALA A 75 -16.10 1.75 -7.22
C ALA A 75 -15.60 3.20 -7.05
N ASP A 76 -16.48 4.19 -7.27
CA ASP A 76 -16.14 5.62 -7.10
C ASP A 76 -15.72 5.92 -5.65
N GLY A 77 -16.44 5.39 -4.66
CA GLY A 77 -16.12 5.56 -3.25
C GLY A 77 -14.80 4.89 -2.84
N THR A 78 -14.55 3.66 -3.31
CA THR A 78 -13.27 2.97 -3.08
C THR A 78 -12.09 3.75 -3.68
N LEU A 79 -12.24 4.30 -4.88
CA LEU A 79 -11.21 5.11 -5.53
C LEU A 79 -10.93 6.42 -4.79
N ARG A 80 -11.94 7.09 -4.22
CA ARG A 80 -11.74 8.30 -3.39
C ARG A 80 -10.96 8.02 -2.12
N VAL A 81 -11.25 6.91 -1.44
CA VAL A 81 -10.52 6.46 -0.25
C VAL A 81 -9.06 6.15 -0.62
N SER A 82 -8.85 5.43 -1.73
CA SER A 82 -7.51 5.13 -2.26
C SER A 82 -6.74 6.39 -2.62
N MET A 83 -7.37 7.36 -3.29
CA MET A 83 -6.74 8.63 -3.67
C MET A 83 -6.30 9.45 -2.45
N GLY A 84 -7.08 9.47 -1.37
CA GLY A 84 -6.70 10.16 -0.13
C GLY A 84 -5.52 9.48 0.56
N CYS A 85 -5.53 8.15 0.57
CA CYS A 85 -4.44 7.33 1.09
C CYS A 85 -3.15 7.54 0.28
N PHE A 86 -3.24 7.45 -1.05
CA PHE A 86 -2.14 7.71 -1.99
C PHE A 86 -1.55 9.11 -1.79
N ALA A 87 -2.39 10.15 -1.75
CA ALA A 87 -1.95 11.53 -1.56
C ALA A 87 -1.18 11.70 -0.24
N PHE A 88 -1.65 11.10 0.85
CA PHE A 88 -0.97 11.14 2.14
C PHE A 88 0.43 10.51 2.07
N TYR A 89 0.55 9.30 1.53
CA TYR A 89 1.83 8.61 1.45
C TYR A 89 2.80 9.29 0.45
N ILE A 90 2.29 9.89 -0.63
CA ILE A 90 3.12 10.73 -1.52
C ILE A 90 3.60 12.00 -0.82
N VAL A 91 2.76 12.69 -0.04
CA VAL A 91 3.20 13.84 0.76
C VAL A 91 4.29 13.44 1.74
N MET A 92 4.15 12.28 2.40
CA MET A 92 5.18 11.73 3.30
C MET A 92 6.46 11.34 2.55
N PHE A 93 6.35 10.75 1.36
CA PHE A 93 7.47 10.46 0.48
C PHE A 93 8.21 11.72 0.08
N LEU A 94 7.53 12.73 -0.46
CA LEU A 94 8.14 14.00 -0.87
C LEU A 94 8.78 14.73 0.31
N SER A 95 8.15 14.72 1.49
CA SER A 95 8.70 15.30 2.72
C SER A 95 9.95 14.59 3.23
N THR A 96 10.25 13.39 2.72
CA THR A 96 11.45 12.61 3.06
C THR A 96 12.49 12.56 1.93
N ILE A 97 12.18 13.09 0.74
CA ILE A 97 13.14 13.28 -0.36
C ILE A 97 13.88 14.61 -0.13
N GLY A 98 15.19 14.56 0.10
CA GLY A 98 16.06 15.74 -0.03
C GLY A 98 16.78 16.26 1.22
N THR A 99 16.67 15.63 2.39
CA THR A 99 17.35 16.11 3.60
C THR A 99 18.74 15.51 3.79
N LYS A 100 19.71 15.86 2.93
CA LYS A 100 21.12 15.42 3.10
C LYS A 100 21.83 16.00 4.34
N LYS A 101 21.22 16.96 5.06
CA LYS A 101 21.82 17.65 6.22
C LYS A 101 21.06 17.54 7.54
N LEU A 102 19.92 16.83 7.63
CA LEU A 102 19.05 16.86 8.82
C LEU A 102 18.39 15.51 9.12
N ASN A 103 19.20 14.46 9.34
CA ASN A 103 18.72 13.16 9.85
C ASN A 103 17.80 13.32 11.07
N LYS A 104 18.09 14.28 11.97
CA LYS A 104 17.29 14.53 13.18
C LYS A 104 15.88 15.09 12.90
N CYS A 105 15.72 16.00 11.93
CA CYS A 105 14.41 16.58 11.62
C CYS A 105 13.57 15.62 10.77
N GLN A 106 14.19 14.91 9.82
CA GLN A 106 13.52 13.89 9.04
C GLN A 106 13.02 12.74 9.92
N ASP A 107 13.83 12.28 10.88
CA ASP A 107 13.42 11.27 11.86
C ASP A 107 12.32 11.77 12.79
N SER A 108 12.43 13.01 13.30
CA SER A 108 11.38 13.60 14.13
C SER A 108 10.05 13.75 13.37
N TRP A 109 10.10 14.17 12.11
CA TRP A 109 8.93 14.24 11.23
C TRP A 109 8.39 12.86 10.92
N HIS A 110 9.21 11.85 10.60
CA HIS A 110 8.76 10.50 10.26
C HIS A 110 8.16 9.76 11.46
N SER A 111 8.81 9.88 12.62
CA SER A 111 8.55 9.08 13.82
C SER A 111 7.64 9.78 14.84
N GLY A 112 7.50 11.11 14.77
CA GLY A 112 6.70 11.94 15.70
C GLY A 112 5.56 12.71 15.02
N TRP A 113 5.11 13.81 15.65
CA TRP A 113 4.09 14.75 15.11
C TRP A 113 2.80 14.07 14.63
N TRP A 114 2.38 13.00 15.30
CA TRP A 114 1.26 12.16 14.88
C TRP A 114 -0.06 12.90 14.82
N SER A 115 -0.31 13.88 15.69
CA SER A 115 -1.51 14.71 15.61
C SER A 115 -1.62 15.46 14.28
N VAL A 116 -0.52 16.04 13.80
CA VAL A 116 -0.50 16.78 12.54
C VAL A 116 -0.74 15.83 11.38
N LYS A 117 -0.13 14.64 11.41
CA LYS A 117 -0.31 13.63 10.36
C LYS A 117 -1.71 13.03 10.33
N ILE A 118 -2.29 12.71 11.49
CA ILE A 118 -3.65 12.18 11.56
C ILE A 118 -4.63 13.24 11.04
N ALA A 119 -4.47 14.50 11.44
CA ALA A 119 -5.27 15.59 10.91
C ALA A 119 -5.08 15.74 9.39
N LEU A 120 -3.84 15.74 8.90
CA LEU A 120 -3.52 15.78 7.47
C LEU A 120 -4.17 14.61 6.71
N PHE A 121 -4.08 13.40 7.25
CA PHE A 121 -4.67 12.20 6.66
C PHE A 121 -6.20 12.31 6.57
N ILE A 122 -6.87 12.72 7.66
CA ILE A 122 -8.33 12.91 7.67
C ILE A 122 -8.74 14.00 6.69
N VAL A 123 -8.02 15.13 6.65
CA VAL A 123 -8.29 16.24 5.73
C VAL A 123 -8.15 15.80 4.28
N LEU A 124 -7.06 15.10 3.93
CA LEU A 124 -6.87 14.56 2.59
C LEU A 124 -7.98 13.57 2.21
N MET A 125 -8.37 12.71 3.15
CA MET A 125 -9.49 11.79 2.97
C MET A 125 -10.82 12.51 2.74
N ILE A 126 -11.11 13.60 3.44
CA ILE A 126 -12.35 14.38 3.23
C ILE A 126 -12.30 15.12 1.89
N ILE A 127 -11.16 15.73 1.57
CA ILE A 127 -10.97 16.49 0.32
C ILE A 127 -11.26 15.61 -0.89
N THR A 128 -10.87 14.33 -0.89
CA THR A 128 -11.13 13.43 -2.03
C THR A 128 -12.62 13.16 -2.27
N PHE A 129 -13.49 13.36 -1.28
CA PHE A 129 -14.95 13.31 -1.47
C PHE A 129 -15.50 14.61 -2.09
N LEU A 130 -14.80 15.73 -1.96
CA LEU A 130 -15.16 17.00 -2.60
C LEU A 130 -14.70 17.05 -4.07
N VAL A 131 -13.74 16.20 -4.46
CA VAL A 131 -13.20 16.16 -5.83
C VAL A 131 -14.26 15.68 -6.83
N PRO A 132 -14.43 16.36 -7.99
CA PRO A 132 -15.35 15.92 -9.03
C PRO A 132 -15.06 14.51 -9.57
N SER A 133 -16.12 13.77 -9.92
CA SER A 133 -16.02 12.39 -10.45
C SER A 133 -15.12 12.24 -11.69
N ALA A 134 -14.88 13.31 -12.44
CA ALA A 134 -13.97 13.29 -13.59
C ALA A 134 -12.52 12.99 -13.17
N PHE A 135 -12.05 13.60 -12.08
CA PHE A 135 -10.70 13.37 -11.57
C PHE A 135 -10.54 11.99 -10.94
N VAL A 136 -11.59 11.49 -10.28
CA VAL A 136 -11.59 10.13 -9.71
C VAL A 136 -11.47 9.07 -10.80
N LYS A 137 -12.12 9.28 -11.96
CA LYS A 137 -11.95 8.41 -13.13
C LYS A 137 -10.53 8.44 -13.68
N ILE A 138 -9.95 9.63 -13.85
CA ILE A 138 -8.55 9.77 -14.30
C ILE A 138 -7.61 9.03 -13.33
N TYR A 139 -7.82 9.20 -12.02
CA TYR A 139 -7.07 8.45 -11.02
C TYR A 139 -7.27 6.93 -11.15
N GLY A 140 -8.50 6.47 -11.40
CA GLY A 140 -8.79 5.06 -11.66
C GLY A 140 -7.99 4.49 -12.84
N GLU A 141 -7.92 5.22 -13.96
CA GLU A 141 -7.12 4.82 -15.12
C GLU A 141 -5.61 4.82 -14.83
N VAL A 142 -5.12 5.83 -14.09
CA VAL A 142 -3.71 5.90 -13.66
C VAL A 142 -3.37 4.74 -12.71
N ALA A 143 -4.26 4.43 -11.78
CA ALA A 143 -4.08 3.33 -10.84
C ALA A 143 -4.18 1.97 -11.53
N HIS A 144 -5.04 1.82 -12.54
CA HIS A 144 -5.13 0.64 -13.39
C HIS A 144 -3.81 0.41 -14.15
N PHE A 145 -3.28 1.45 -14.80
CA PHE A 145 -1.96 1.41 -15.45
C PHE A 145 -0.81 1.15 -14.46
N GLY A 146 -0.82 1.84 -13.33
CA GLY A 146 0.20 1.70 -12.27
C GLY A 146 0.19 0.33 -11.59
N ALA A 147 -0.95 -0.37 -11.64
CA ALA A 147 -1.10 -1.75 -11.18
C ALA A 147 -0.77 -2.79 -12.27
N GLY A 148 -0.53 -2.34 -13.51
CA GLY A 148 0.09 -3.11 -14.59
C GLY A 148 -0.85 -3.58 -15.71
N GLU A 149 -2.17 -3.61 -15.55
CA GLU A 149 -3.05 -4.32 -16.51
C GLU A 149 -2.99 -3.74 -17.94
N PRO A 150 -2.71 -4.56 -18.98
CA PRO A 150 -2.68 -4.10 -20.36
C PRO A 150 -4.09 -3.75 -20.84
N GLY A 151 -4.22 -2.58 -21.45
CA GLY A 151 -5.48 -2.10 -22.02
C GLY A 151 -5.98 -3.00 -23.15
N GLY A 152 -7.10 -3.68 -22.91
CA GLY A 152 -7.95 -4.25 -23.94
C GLY A 152 -7.95 -5.77 -24.00
N GLN A 153 -9.02 -6.39 -23.52
CA GLN A 153 -10.19 -6.79 -24.33
C GLN A 153 -11.17 -7.54 -23.42
N SER A 154 -12.47 -7.29 -23.62
CA SER A 154 -13.52 -8.15 -23.09
C SER A 154 -13.29 -9.57 -23.63
N CYS A 155 -13.04 -10.56 -22.76
CA CYS A 155 -13.89 -11.75 -22.57
C CYS A 155 -13.11 -12.92 -21.96
N ASN A 156 -13.44 -13.30 -20.72
CA ASN A 156 -14.15 -14.55 -20.50
C ASN A 156 -14.94 -14.41 -19.20
N LYS A 157 -16.27 -14.55 -19.25
CA LYS A 157 -17.07 -14.60 -18.03
C LYS A 157 -16.69 -15.88 -17.28
N LYS A 158 -16.01 -15.75 -16.13
CA LYS A 158 -16.05 -16.68 -14.98
C LYS A 158 -15.23 -16.02 -13.84
N ALA A 159 -15.66 -16.02 -12.58
CA ALA A 159 -16.35 -17.09 -11.90
C ALA A 159 -17.77 -16.71 -11.42
N GLU A 160 -18.72 -17.58 -11.76
CA GLU A 160 -19.93 -17.72 -10.99
C GLU A 160 -19.52 -18.15 -9.57
N ALA A 161 -19.71 -17.26 -8.60
CA ALA A 161 -19.48 -17.55 -7.19
C ALA A 161 -20.25 -18.83 -6.80
N SER A 162 -19.47 -19.90 -6.56
CA SER A 162 -19.93 -21.25 -6.24
C SER A 162 -20.93 -21.23 -5.07
N SER A 163 -22.01 -22.01 -5.22
CA SER A 163 -23.02 -22.17 -4.19
C SER A 163 -22.43 -22.89 -2.96
N LYS A 164 -22.48 -22.19 -1.82
CA LYS A 164 -22.20 -22.66 -0.44
C LYS A 164 -20.75 -23.03 -0.11
N THR A 165 -20.06 -22.02 0.39
CA THR A 165 -19.69 -21.90 1.82
C THR A 165 -19.33 -20.42 2.03
N ASP A 166 -20.34 -19.58 2.35
CA ASP A 166 -20.17 -18.12 2.45
C ASP A 166 -19.11 -17.69 3.47
N TRP A 167 -18.76 -18.57 4.41
CA TRP A 167 -17.64 -18.38 5.33
C TRP A 167 -16.27 -18.52 4.65
N LEU A 168 -16.11 -19.39 3.65
CA LEU A 168 -14.83 -19.54 2.94
C LEU A 168 -14.50 -18.30 2.09
N THR A 169 -15.50 -17.60 1.55
CA THR A 169 -15.29 -16.34 0.83
C THR A 169 -14.91 -15.20 1.77
N ILE A 170 -15.50 -15.15 2.97
CA ILE A 170 -15.11 -14.18 4.01
C ILE A 170 -13.68 -14.47 4.50
N ILE A 171 -13.36 -15.75 4.77
CA ILE A 171 -12.01 -16.14 5.22
C ILE A 171 -10.98 -15.82 4.14
N SER A 172 -11.23 -16.17 2.87
CA SER A 172 -10.30 -15.88 1.78
C SER A 172 -10.12 -14.38 1.55
N PHE A 173 -11.19 -13.59 1.71
CA PHE A 173 -11.13 -12.13 1.69
C PHE A 173 -10.21 -11.59 2.80
N VAL A 174 -10.42 -11.99 4.06
CA VAL A 174 -9.62 -11.53 5.20
C VAL A 174 -8.16 -11.92 5.03
N VAL A 175 -7.89 -13.17 4.63
CA VAL A 175 -6.52 -13.65 4.36
C VAL A 175 -5.87 -12.84 3.24
N ALA A 176 -6.60 -12.54 2.15
CA ALA A 176 -6.08 -11.73 1.06
C ALA A 176 -5.74 -10.30 1.52
N VAL A 177 -6.60 -9.66 2.32
CA VAL A 177 -6.32 -8.32 2.85
C VAL A 177 -5.10 -8.32 3.76
N LEU A 178 -5.01 -9.29 4.68
CA LEU A 178 -3.85 -9.45 5.56
C LEU A 178 -2.57 -9.70 4.76
N ALA A 179 -2.62 -10.59 3.77
CA ALA A 179 -1.49 -10.88 2.89
C ALA A 179 -1.02 -9.64 2.13
N MET A 180 -1.94 -8.82 1.61
CA MET A 180 -1.60 -7.58 0.91
C MET A 180 -0.96 -6.54 1.84
N VAL A 181 -1.47 -6.40 3.06
CA VAL A 181 -0.89 -5.49 4.06
C VAL A 181 0.49 -5.96 4.50
N ILE A 182 0.66 -7.27 4.76
CA ILE A 182 1.94 -7.87 5.11
C ILE A 182 2.93 -7.71 3.96
N ALA A 183 2.53 -7.97 2.71
CA ALA A 183 3.38 -7.79 1.54
C ALA A 183 3.84 -6.33 1.41
N THR A 184 2.91 -5.36 1.49
CA THR A 184 3.23 -3.93 1.42
C THR A 184 4.18 -3.51 2.54
N PHE A 185 3.89 -3.94 3.78
CA PHE A 185 4.71 -3.63 4.95
C PHE A 185 6.11 -4.23 4.83
N SER A 186 6.21 -5.52 4.45
CA SER A 186 7.46 -6.24 4.25
C SER A 186 8.30 -5.61 3.14
N THR A 187 7.70 -5.27 2.00
CA THR A 187 8.40 -4.58 0.92
C THR A 187 8.87 -3.19 1.37
N GLY A 188 8.07 -2.45 2.13
CA GLY A 188 8.44 -1.12 2.63
C GLY A 188 9.66 -1.13 3.56
N ILE A 189 9.85 -2.22 4.32
CA ILE A 189 11.02 -2.38 5.21
C ILE A 189 12.23 -3.03 4.53
N ASP A 190 12.06 -3.73 3.41
CA ASP A 190 13.12 -4.46 2.69
C ASP A 190 14.04 -3.56 1.80
N SER A 191 14.00 -2.24 2.00
CA SER A 191 14.70 -1.26 1.16
C SER A 191 16.25 -1.35 1.14
N GLN A 192 16.86 -2.31 1.87
CA GLN A 192 18.29 -2.58 1.78
C GLN A 192 18.73 -2.93 0.35
N CYS A 193 17.83 -3.50 -0.47
CA CYS A 193 18.09 -3.87 -1.85
C CYS A 193 18.35 -2.67 -2.81
N PHE A 194 17.90 -1.46 -2.46
CA PHE A 194 18.07 -0.25 -3.29
C PHE A 194 19.16 0.71 -2.81
N GLN A 195 19.83 0.46 -1.69
CA GLN A 195 20.98 1.26 -1.25
C GLN A 195 22.23 0.90 -2.07
N PHE A 196 22.27 1.29 -3.34
CA PHE A 196 23.31 0.89 -4.28
C PHE A 196 24.71 1.46 -4.02
N ARG A 197 24.90 2.40 -3.08
CA ARG A 197 26.21 2.83 -2.57
C ARG A 197 26.01 3.84 -1.43
N LYS A 198 26.36 3.48 -0.19
CA LYS A 198 26.72 4.48 0.83
C LYS A 198 28.16 4.19 1.25
N GLU A 199 29.08 4.89 0.60
CA GLU A 199 30.48 4.93 0.97
C GLU A 199 30.60 5.68 2.31
N ASN A 200 31.19 5.02 3.30
CA ASN A 200 31.64 5.52 4.61
C ASN A 200 30.68 6.41 5.41
N THR A 201 30.00 5.79 6.39
CA THR A 201 29.96 6.13 7.84
C THR A 201 28.73 5.43 8.41
N GLN A 202 28.85 4.15 8.78
CA GLN A 202 27.81 3.46 9.56
C GLN A 202 27.91 3.96 11.00
N ALA A 203 26.99 4.84 11.40
CA ALA A 203 26.64 5.01 12.80
C ALA A 203 25.73 3.85 13.18
N GLU A 204 25.99 3.24 14.32
CA GLU A 204 25.38 2.02 14.87
C GLU A 204 23.85 2.14 15.13
N ASP A 205 23.27 3.32 14.89
CA ASP A 205 21.86 3.68 15.14
C ASP A 205 21.02 3.90 13.86
N ASP A 206 21.57 3.69 12.65
CA ASP A 206 20.84 3.92 11.40
C ASP A 206 19.75 2.83 11.19
N ILE A 207 18.49 3.28 11.16
CA ILE A 207 17.28 2.45 11.00
C ILE A 207 17.35 1.62 9.71
N PRO A 208 16.94 0.33 9.72
CA PRO A 208 17.25 -0.63 8.66
C PRO A 208 16.54 -0.39 7.32
N TYR A 209 15.76 0.69 7.16
CA TYR A 209 15.02 0.99 5.94
C TYR A 209 14.97 2.50 5.63
N GLY A 210 14.92 2.84 4.35
CA GLY A 210 14.79 4.22 3.89
C GLY A 210 13.35 4.74 4.00
N TYR A 211 13.15 5.84 4.71
CA TYR A 211 11.81 6.44 4.92
C TYR A 211 11.08 6.77 3.61
N GLY A 212 11.79 7.29 2.61
CA GLY A 212 11.18 7.60 1.32
C GLY A 212 10.66 6.35 0.62
N PHE A 213 11.49 5.32 0.47
CA PHE A 213 11.07 4.07 -0.17
C PHE A 213 9.91 3.41 0.57
N PHE A 214 9.93 3.43 1.90
CA PHE A 214 8.82 2.96 2.72
C PHE A 214 7.50 3.63 2.33
N HIS A 215 7.43 4.97 2.36
CA HIS A 215 6.20 5.68 2.00
C HIS A 215 5.81 5.50 0.54
N PHE A 216 6.78 5.39 -0.37
CA PHE A 216 6.52 5.10 -1.78
C PHE A 216 5.83 3.74 -1.97
N VAL A 217 6.28 2.70 -1.27
CA VAL A 217 5.67 1.36 -1.32
C VAL A 217 4.23 1.38 -0.78
N PHE A 218 3.96 2.14 0.28
CA PHE A 218 2.59 2.32 0.76
C PHE A 218 1.71 3.10 -0.24
N ALA A 219 2.25 4.11 -0.93
CA ALA A 219 1.52 4.84 -1.97
C ALA A 219 1.15 3.92 -3.15
N THR A 220 2.09 3.13 -3.66
CA THR A 220 1.81 2.17 -4.75
C THR A 220 0.89 1.04 -4.29
N GLY A 221 1.05 0.57 -3.05
CA GLY A 221 0.14 -0.38 -2.43
C GLY A 221 -1.31 0.12 -2.41
N ALA A 222 -1.54 1.39 -2.05
CA ALA A 222 -2.87 2.00 -2.00
C ALA A 222 -3.59 2.00 -3.35
N MET A 223 -2.85 2.25 -4.45
CA MET A 223 -3.39 2.16 -5.81
C MET A 223 -3.74 0.70 -6.15
N TYR A 224 -2.78 -0.21 -5.97
CA TYR A 224 -2.92 -1.61 -6.35
C TYR A 224 -4.09 -2.30 -5.64
N PHE A 225 -4.21 -2.13 -4.32
CA PHE A 225 -5.30 -2.75 -3.57
C PHE A 225 -6.68 -2.21 -3.94
N SER A 226 -6.77 -0.92 -4.30
CA SER A 226 -8.04 -0.35 -4.76
C SER A 226 -8.50 -0.98 -6.07
N MET A 227 -7.57 -1.30 -6.98
CA MET A 227 -7.87 -2.03 -8.22
C MET A 227 -8.36 -3.44 -7.94
N LEU A 228 -7.70 -4.16 -7.02
CA LEU A 228 -8.14 -5.49 -6.57
C LEU A 228 -9.57 -5.45 -5.99
N LEU A 229 -9.90 -4.43 -5.20
CA LEU A 229 -11.23 -4.27 -4.60
C LEU A 229 -12.31 -3.97 -5.65
N ILE A 230 -12.06 -3.12 -6.64
CA ILE A 230 -13.08 -2.81 -7.65
C ILE A 230 -13.16 -3.87 -8.76
N GLY A 231 -12.22 -4.81 -8.76
CA GLY A 231 -12.14 -5.88 -9.75
C GLY A 231 -11.65 -5.39 -11.10
N TRP A 232 -10.66 -4.49 -11.08
CA TRP A 232 -10.06 -3.90 -12.28
C TRP A 232 -11.08 -3.20 -13.21
N ASN A 233 -12.26 -2.90 -12.68
CA ASN A 233 -13.33 -2.28 -13.43
C ASN A 233 -13.72 -0.96 -12.76
N THR A 234 -13.47 0.14 -13.46
CA THR A 234 -13.79 1.49 -13.00
C THR A 234 -15.28 1.82 -13.13
N HIS A 235 -16.05 0.98 -13.84
CA HIS A 235 -17.45 1.21 -14.18
C HIS A 235 -18.43 0.26 -13.47
N HIS A 236 -17.99 -0.93 -13.06
CA HIS A 236 -18.83 -1.94 -12.44
C HIS A 236 -18.18 -2.51 -11.17
N THR A 237 -18.99 -2.73 -10.13
CA THR A 237 -18.51 -3.32 -8.87
C THR A 237 -18.66 -4.84 -8.86
N ILE A 238 -17.64 -5.54 -8.35
CA ILE A 238 -17.69 -7.00 -8.10
C ILE A 238 -18.58 -7.35 -6.91
N LYS A 239 -18.86 -8.66 -6.73
CA LYS A 239 -19.73 -9.17 -5.65
C LYS A 239 -19.14 -8.84 -4.26
N ARG A 240 -20.02 -8.70 -3.25
CA ARG A 240 -19.61 -8.53 -1.85
C ARG A 240 -18.67 -9.64 -1.39
N TRP A 241 -17.73 -9.31 -0.50
CA TRP A 241 -16.73 -10.24 0.02
C TRP A 241 -15.88 -10.93 -1.07
N THR A 242 -15.78 -10.34 -2.27
CA THR A 242 -14.88 -10.82 -3.33
C THR A 242 -13.81 -9.79 -3.65
N ILE A 243 -12.65 -10.25 -4.12
CA ILE A 243 -11.53 -9.45 -4.60
C ILE A 243 -11.09 -10.10 -5.91
N ASP A 244 -10.80 -9.31 -6.94
CA ASP A 244 -10.26 -9.85 -8.19
C ASP A 244 -8.73 -9.92 -8.12
N VAL A 245 -8.23 -11.11 -7.78
CA VAL A 245 -6.81 -11.45 -7.81
C VAL A 245 -6.40 -12.16 -9.10
N GLY A 246 -7.29 -12.29 -10.08
CA GLY A 246 -7.07 -13.09 -11.29
C GLY A 246 -5.82 -12.68 -12.04
N TRP A 247 -5.64 -11.36 -12.22
CA TRP A 247 -4.48 -10.78 -12.88
C TRP A 247 -3.20 -10.81 -12.04
N THR A 248 -3.29 -10.83 -10.71
CA THR A 248 -2.12 -10.90 -9.82
C THR A 248 -1.24 -12.10 -10.15
N SER A 249 -1.85 -13.25 -10.42
CA SER A 249 -1.13 -14.48 -10.78
C SER A 249 -0.39 -14.39 -12.12
N VAL A 250 -0.94 -13.63 -13.08
CA VAL A 250 -0.33 -13.38 -14.37
C VAL A 250 0.92 -12.52 -14.20
N TRP A 251 0.85 -11.46 -13.38
CA TRP A 251 1.99 -10.61 -13.07
C TRP A 251 3.12 -11.35 -12.38
N VAL A 252 2.80 -12.19 -11.39
CA VAL A 252 3.80 -13.02 -10.71
C VAL A 252 4.55 -13.90 -11.72
N ARG A 253 3.83 -14.48 -12.70
CA ARG A 253 4.43 -15.30 -13.75
C ARG A 253 5.30 -14.46 -14.68
N ILE A 254 4.81 -13.31 -15.15
CA ILE A 254 5.57 -12.40 -16.00
C ILE A 254 6.88 -12.00 -15.33
N VAL A 255 6.83 -11.51 -14.08
CA VAL A 255 8.02 -11.09 -13.33
C VAL A 255 8.99 -12.25 -13.13
N ASN A 256 8.50 -13.45 -12.82
CA ASN A 256 9.33 -14.64 -12.64
C ASN A 256 10.10 -14.99 -13.94
N GLU A 257 9.43 -14.94 -15.10
CA GLU A 257 10.09 -15.17 -16.39
C GLU A 257 11.14 -14.09 -16.70
N TRP A 258 10.85 -12.82 -16.45
CA TRP A 258 11.82 -11.73 -16.65
C TRP A 258 13.04 -11.87 -15.73
N LEU A 259 12.85 -12.26 -14.47
CA LEU A 259 13.95 -12.55 -13.55
C LEU A 259 14.80 -13.73 -14.05
N ALA A 260 14.16 -14.79 -14.53
CA ALA A 260 14.85 -15.93 -15.12
C ALA A 260 15.71 -15.51 -16.34
N VAL A 261 15.19 -14.65 -17.21
CA VAL A 261 15.93 -14.09 -18.36
C VAL A 261 17.12 -13.24 -17.89
N CYS A 262 16.93 -12.37 -16.91
CA CYS A 262 18.01 -11.54 -16.35
C CYS A 262 19.13 -12.40 -15.73
N VAL A 263 18.77 -13.44 -14.98
CA VAL A 263 19.73 -14.38 -14.38
C VAL A 263 20.44 -15.20 -15.45
N TYR A 264 19.73 -15.68 -16.47
CA TYR A 264 20.32 -16.44 -17.58
C TYR A 264 21.33 -15.60 -18.37
N ASN A 265 20.96 -14.36 -18.72
CA ASN A 265 21.84 -13.44 -19.42
C ASN A 265 23.06 -13.04 -18.58
N GLY A 266 22.87 -12.73 -17.29
CA GLY A 266 23.96 -12.42 -16.37
C GLY A 266 24.93 -13.59 -16.18
N SER A 267 24.41 -14.81 -16.08
CA SER A 267 25.19 -16.05 -15.95
C SER A 267 25.99 -16.33 -17.22
N ASN A 268 25.39 -16.15 -18.40
CA ASN A 268 26.08 -16.30 -19.68
C ASN A 268 27.19 -15.27 -19.89
N VAL A 269 26.98 -14.01 -19.47
CA VAL A 269 28.04 -12.99 -19.51
C VAL A 269 29.18 -13.36 -18.56
N ARG A 270 28.86 -13.86 -17.36
CA ARG A 270 29.86 -14.32 -16.38
C ARG A 270 30.68 -15.51 -16.90
N LEU A 271 30.02 -16.50 -17.52
CA LEU A 271 30.69 -17.66 -18.13
C LEU A 271 31.58 -17.26 -19.32
N ARG A 272 31.12 -16.34 -20.18
CA ARG A 272 31.93 -15.81 -21.28
C ARG A 272 33.15 -15.05 -20.76
N ARG A 273 33.02 -14.31 -19.65
CA ARG A 273 34.14 -13.60 -19.01
C ARG A 273 35.15 -14.59 -18.42
N HIS A 274 34.70 -15.64 -17.75
CA HIS A 274 35.58 -16.69 -17.21
C HIS A 274 36.33 -17.46 -18.31
N ARG A 275 35.67 -17.80 -19.42
CA ARG A 275 36.29 -18.48 -20.57
C ARG A 275 37.34 -17.60 -21.25
N LYS A 276 37.14 -16.27 -21.27
CA LYS A 276 38.13 -15.32 -21.80
C LYS A 276 39.39 -15.27 -20.93
N ILE A 277 39.23 -15.26 -19.60
CA ILE A 277 40.34 -15.23 -18.64
C ILE A 277 41.17 -16.51 -18.71
N HIS A 278 40.53 -17.69 -18.84
CA HIS A 278 41.24 -18.96 -19.00
C HIS A 278 42.10 -18.99 -20.27
N LYS A 279 41.53 -18.54 -21.40
CA LYS A 279 42.27 -18.45 -22.67
C LYS A 279 43.47 -17.50 -22.60
N THR A 280 43.33 -16.35 -21.93
CA THR A 280 44.45 -15.41 -21.75
C THR A 280 45.47 -15.88 -20.73
N GLY A 281 45.12 -16.79 -19.82
CA GLY A 281 46.08 -17.41 -18.89
C GLY A 281 46.94 -18.46 -19.59
N GLU A 282 46.32 -19.34 -20.38
CA GLU A 282 47.05 -20.33 -21.20
C GLU A 282 48.02 -19.68 -22.20
N GLU A 283 47.66 -18.52 -22.76
CA GLU A 283 48.51 -17.79 -23.73
C GLU A 283 49.71 -17.07 -23.08
N ILE A 284 49.71 -16.88 -21.76
CA ILE A 284 50.83 -16.26 -21.00
C ILE A 284 51.83 -17.30 -20.48
N ASP A 285 51.37 -18.53 -20.21
CA ASP A 285 52.22 -19.61 -19.70
C ASP A 285 53.01 -20.36 -20.81
N ASP A 286 52.71 -20.08 -22.09
CA ASP A 286 53.37 -20.65 -23.28
C ASP A 286 54.53 -19.78 -23.84
N PHE A 287 55.02 -18.79 -23.08
CA PHE A 287 56.15 -17.90 -23.46
C PHE A 287 57.33 -17.95 -22.48
#